data_AF-A0A839YMB0-F1
#
_entry.id   AF-A0A839YMB0-F1
#
_cell.length_a   1.000
_cell.length_b   1.000
_cell.length_c   1.000
_cell.angle_alpha   90.00
_cell.angle_beta   90.00
_cell.angle_gamma   90.00
#
_symmetry.space_group_name_H-M   'P 1'
#
loop_
_entity.id
_entity.type
_entity.pdbx_description
1 polymer ?
#
loop_
_entity_poly.entity_id
_entity_poly.type
_entity_poly.pdbx_seq_one_letter_code
_entity_poly.pdbx_strand_id
1 'polypeptide(L)'
;MDYGWTSVKELEHKLAEILSARYPGEVTDLEVSIEGDTIVLSGEVASEPCRGDAKRQLLAFDGVFKVSNRLEVAAFLEGASDSSDEDDYFDKVAREEVAQSDGDGADPERDVIRKGGGGRNEGPGVEYASYDGDEQPDSVEVSRYPTVESSDEPLPGAVIDVTVDLTTSSAGGEKPIDVGSFAADWTEIELSVQIVGDWLKAVTPETGSITLRRYGPTTPATFACTVSPDYARGTPAMLQVYFLHGTRICGSMRRDLAAAEARRKDANAEERASPAPPKAAPAAAGVVTVMPDASGPSLVVMIAGVEGQQQWMWKAYGPDGYRTGSGTVQLGGAAKAFADTLLASCPDLPADSFRRMMRGIGETIWRKAPDGFRDAYLGCRQALGSGFAIQFNTDDPHVPWEMMKPDVDGGKMDHLYIEHPVARWPLNTNGALRPTFPAGDILSFVPDYPAQKLLSAAAESAWICSTLGAIRMNPTRDAFLDLLDGKHPDPVRMIHFAGHGMADTGSNDGGIELQDAPVGLMEVNQSSIQIGRRDGPLVVLNACEASAGAEMLGMNTGWGAAVAATGFGGLIAPLWAVQDAMAFQVAQDSLPQLVNGSATLGAAVRDARRKNADASVAALAYLTHGDVMARFATS
;
A
#
# COMPACT_ATOMS: atom_id res chain seq x y z
N MET A 1 -28.41 -29.58 10.68
CA MET A 1 -29.65 -29.49 11.47
C MET A 1 -30.80 -29.29 10.47
N ASP A 2 -31.99 -29.81 10.76
CA ASP A 2 -33.15 -29.73 9.87
C ASP A 2 -33.81 -28.34 10.05
N TYR A 3 -33.71 -27.46 9.05
CA TYR A 3 -34.10 -26.03 9.14
C TYR A 3 -35.56 -25.77 8.74
N GLY A 4 -36.47 -26.71 9.01
CA GLY A 4 -37.91 -26.48 8.83
C GLY A 4 -38.53 -25.82 10.05
N TRP A 5 -39.20 -24.67 9.88
CA TRP A 5 -40.12 -24.10 10.88
C TRP A 5 -41.47 -23.80 10.24
N THR A 6 -42.54 -23.97 11.01
CA THR A 6 -43.92 -23.86 10.52
C THR A 6 -44.64 -22.61 11.02
N SER A 7 -44.03 -21.86 11.93
CA SER A 7 -44.55 -20.57 12.43
C SER A 7 -43.45 -19.65 12.95
N VAL A 8 -43.73 -18.34 13.02
CA VAL A 8 -42.83 -17.31 13.57
C VAL A 8 -42.45 -17.62 15.03
N LYS A 9 -43.42 -18.05 15.84
CA LYS A 9 -43.18 -18.43 17.25
C LYS A 9 -42.26 -19.64 17.40
N GLU A 10 -42.34 -20.59 16.46
CA GLU A 10 -41.44 -21.75 16.47
C GLU A 10 -40.01 -21.34 16.13
N LEU A 11 -39.83 -20.39 15.20
CA LEU A 11 -38.53 -19.84 14.86
C LEU A 11 -37.94 -19.02 16.02
N GLU A 12 -38.73 -18.12 16.63
CA GLU A 12 -38.33 -17.36 17.83
C GLU A 12 -37.81 -18.29 18.93
N HIS A 13 -38.56 -19.36 19.22
CA HIS A 13 -38.19 -20.33 20.24
C HIS A 13 -36.91 -21.10 19.90
N LYS A 14 -36.77 -21.59 18.66
CA LYS A 14 -35.56 -22.31 18.21
C LYS A 14 -34.31 -21.42 18.26
N LEU A 15 -34.43 -20.16 17.85
CA LEU A 15 -33.31 -19.22 17.88
C LEU A 15 -32.90 -18.88 19.31
N ALA A 16 -33.87 -18.70 20.21
CA ALA A 16 -33.61 -18.54 21.64
C ALA A 16 -32.88 -19.76 22.23
N GLU A 17 -33.36 -20.99 21.95
CA GLU A 17 -32.72 -22.22 22.43
C GLU A 17 -31.28 -22.38 21.94
N ILE A 18 -31.01 -22.06 20.67
CA ILE A 18 -29.67 -22.17 20.08
C ILE A 18 -28.70 -21.20 20.74
N LEU A 19 -29.13 -19.96 20.97
CA LEU A 19 -28.30 -18.96 21.64
C LEU A 19 -28.08 -19.32 23.11
N SER A 20 -29.12 -19.73 23.84
CA SER A 20 -28.98 -20.15 25.24
C SER A 20 -28.09 -21.39 25.40
N ALA A 21 -28.14 -22.35 24.46
CA ALA A 21 -27.28 -23.53 24.48
C ALA A 21 -25.81 -23.21 24.21
N ARG A 22 -25.54 -22.18 23.41
CA ARG A 22 -24.19 -21.75 23.06
C ARG A 22 -23.50 -20.95 24.17
N TYR A 23 -24.27 -20.22 24.96
CA TYR A 23 -23.76 -19.33 26.01
C TYR A 23 -24.32 -19.71 27.40
N PRO A 24 -24.08 -20.95 27.89
CA PRO A 24 -24.65 -21.41 29.15
C PRO A 24 -24.14 -20.58 30.32
N GLY A 25 -25.04 -19.82 30.97
CA GLY A 25 -24.71 -18.97 32.13
C GLY A 25 -24.09 -17.62 31.77
N GLU A 26 -23.86 -17.33 30.48
CA GLU A 26 -23.36 -16.04 29.99
C GLU A 26 -24.47 -15.14 29.45
N VAL A 27 -25.68 -15.68 29.26
CA VAL A 27 -26.86 -14.94 28.82
C VAL A 27 -28.02 -15.24 29.76
N THR A 28 -28.62 -14.19 30.33
CA THR A 28 -29.78 -14.27 31.22
C THR A 28 -30.95 -13.49 30.62
N ASP A 29 -32.17 -13.99 30.86
CA ASP A 29 -33.41 -13.38 30.37
C ASP A 29 -33.43 -13.13 28.84
N LEU A 30 -32.82 -14.04 28.07
CA LEU A 30 -32.79 -13.95 26.61
C LEU A 30 -34.20 -14.09 26.02
N GLU A 31 -34.66 -13.03 25.37
CA GLU A 31 -35.84 -13.02 24.53
C GLU A 31 -35.46 -12.79 23.08
N VAL A 32 -36.02 -13.62 22.20
CA VAL A 32 -35.91 -13.47 20.75
C VAL A 32 -37.31 -13.22 20.22
N SER A 33 -37.50 -12.10 19.55
CA SER A 33 -38.77 -11.76 18.90
C SER A 33 -38.54 -11.34 17.46
N ILE A 34 -39.56 -11.46 16.62
CA ILE A 34 -39.50 -11.08 15.21
C ILE A 34 -40.45 -9.92 14.97
N GLU A 35 -39.88 -8.73 14.74
CA GLU A 35 -40.60 -7.51 14.38
C GLU A 35 -40.45 -7.26 12.88
N GLY A 36 -41.44 -7.69 12.09
CA GLY A 36 -41.41 -7.56 10.63
C GLY A 36 -40.36 -8.50 10.00
N ASP A 37 -39.33 -7.92 9.38
CA ASP A 37 -38.19 -8.66 8.80
C ASP A 37 -36.95 -8.67 9.72
N THR A 38 -37.09 -8.15 10.95
CA THR A 38 -35.99 -7.97 11.89
C THR A 38 -36.16 -8.86 13.10
N ILE A 39 -35.11 -9.61 13.42
CA ILE A 39 -35.04 -10.36 14.68
C ILE A 39 -34.50 -9.43 15.76
N VAL A 40 -35.24 -9.28 16.85
CA VAL A 40 -34.88 -8.46 18.00
C VAL A 40 -34.39 -9.37 19.11
N LEU A 41 -33.15 -9.16 19.53
CA LEU A 41 -32.55 -9.78 20.70
C LEU A 41 -32.66 -8.83 21.88
N SER A 42 -33.19 -9.29 23.00
CA SER A 42 -33.21 -8.58 24.28
C SER A 42 -32.89 -9.52 25.43
N GLY A 43 -32.37 -8.99 26.53
CA GLY A 43 -31.84 -9.77 27.65
C GLY A 43 -30.50 -9.22 28.12
N GLU A 44 -29.84 -9.94 29.01
CA GLU A 44 -28.55 -9.55 29.58
C GLU A 44 -27.44 -10.53 29.16
N VAL A 45 -26.24 -10.02 28.91
CA VAL A 45 -25.05 -10.82 28.63
C VAL A 45 -23.88 -10.48 29.55
N ALA A 46 -22.97 -11.44 29.72
CA ALA A 46 -21.81 -11.31 30.59
C ALA A 46 -20.73 -10.33 30.06
N SER A 47 -20.65 -10.10 28.75
CA SER A 47 -19.59 -9.27 28.16
C SER A 47 -19.95 -8.73 26.77
N GLU A 48 -19.27 -7.67 26.31
CA GLU A 48 -19.47 -7.16 24.94
C GLU A 48 -19.08 -8.14 23.82
N PRO A 49 -18.02 -8.96 23.97
CA PRO A 49 -17.76 -10.05 23.03
C PRO A 49 -18.94 -11.03 22.90
N CYS A 50 -19.59 -11.38 24.01
CA CYS A 50 -20.77 -12.25 24.02
C CYS A 50 -21.96 -11.59 23.31
N ARG A 51 -22.20 -10.29 23.56
CA ARG A 51 -23.21 -9.50 22.85
C ARG A 51 -22.97 -9.49 21.34
N GLY A 52 -21.74 -9.24 20.92
CA GLY A 52 -21.35 -9.22 19.51
C GLY A 52 -21.52 -10.60 18.84
N ASP A 53 -21.14 -11.67 19.53
CA ASP A 53 -21.23 -13.04 19.00
C ASP A 53 -22.67 -13.51 18.83
N ALA A 54 -23.56 -13.23 19.78
CA ALA A 54 -24.98 -13.60 19.70
C ALA A 54 -25.66 -13.03 18.44
N LYS A 55 -25.35 -11.77 18.08
CA LYS A 55 -25.85 -11.14 16.84
C LYS A 55 -25.32 -11.86 15.59
N ARG A 56 -24.02 -12.16 15.55
CA ARG A 56 -23.39 -12.85 14.40
C ARG A 56 -23.98 -14.23 14.18
N GLN A 57 -24.26 -14.96 15.27
CA GLN A 57 -24.85 -16.29 15.17
C GLN A 57 -26.23 -16.27 14.54
N LEU A 58 -27.08 -15.29 14.88
CA LEU A 58 -28.40 -15.19 14.25
C LEU A 58 -28.34 -14.76 12.79
N LEU A 59 -27.39 -13.88 12.42
CA LEU A 59 -27.20 -13.49 11.02
C LEU A 59 -26.69 -14.64 10.14
N ALA A 60 -26.11 -15.69 10.73
CA ALA A 60 -25.71 -16.89 10.01
C ALA A 60 -26.87 -17.86 9.72
N PHE A 61 -28.08 -17.62 10.24
CA PHE A 61 -29.25 -18.44 9.93
C PHE A 61 -29.84 -18.05 8.58
N ASP A 62 -30.07 -19.08 7.75
CA ASP A 62 -30.67 -18.90 6.43
C ASP A 62 -32.06 -18.26 6.54
N GLY A 63 -32.29 -17.17 5.80
CA GLY A 63 -33.51 -16.37 5.88
C GLY A 63 -33.55 -15.27 6.94
N VAL A 64 -32.48 -15.08 7.73
CA VAL A 64 -32.35 -13.96 8.69
C VAL A 64 -31.56 -12.82 8.06
N PHE A 65 -32.25 -11.75 7.67
CA PHE A 65 -31.63 -10.62 6.96
C PHE A 65 -31.26 -9.45 7.88
N LYS A 66 -31.90 -9.35 9.05
CA LYS A 66 -31.71 -8.23 9.98
C LYS A 66 -31.81 -8.71 11.43
N VAL A 67 -30.84 -8.28 12.24
CA VAL A 67 -30.84 -8.51 13.69
C VAL A 67 -30.62 -7.20 14.43
N SER A 68 -31.61 -6.78 15.22
CA SER A 68 -31.53 -5.67 16.16
C SER A 68 -31.08 -6.22 17.52
N ASN A 69 -29.83 -5.95 17.87
CA ASN A 69 -29.26 -6.41 19.13
C ASN A 69 -29.45 -5.38 20.25
N ARG A 70 -30.42 -5.64 21.14
CA ARG A 70 -30.74 -4.84 22.34
C ARG A 70 -30.31 -5.55 23.64
N LEU A 71 -29.35 -6.48 23.55
CA LEU A 71 -28.78 -7.10 24.74
C LEU A 71 -28.03 -6.05 25.56
N GLU A 72 -28.18 -6.11 26.88
CA GLU A 72 -27.45 -5.25 27.81
C GLU A 72 -26.29 -6.03 28.42
N VAL A 73 -25.14 -5.38 28.59
CA VAL A 73 -23.98 -6.02 29.25
C VAL A 73 -24.13 -5.82 30.76
N ALA A 74 -24.35 -6.92 31.48
CA ALA A 74 -24.50 -6.89 32.93
C ALA A 74 -23.17 -6.49 33.60
N ALA A 75 -23.18 -5.39 34.34
CA ALA A 75 -21.97 -4.77 34.93
C ALA A 75 -21.30 -5.57 36.09
N PHE A 76 -21.65 -6.85 36.29
CA PHE A 76 -21.22 -7.64 37.46
C PHE A 76 -20.69 -9.05 37.15
N LEU A 77 -20.29 -9.35 35.91
CA LEU A 77 -19.60 -10.59 35.56
C LEU A 77 -18.16 -10.31 35.05
N GLU A 78 -17.37 -9.55 35.81
CA GLU A 78 -15.91 -9.60 35.70
C GLU A 78 -15.33 -10.57 36.73
N GLY A 79 -14.65 -11.61 36.24
CA GLY A 79 -13.57 -12.29 36.95
C GLY A 79 -13.81 -13.77 37.28
N ALA A 80 -13.41 -14.66 36.37
CA ALA A 80 -12.64 -15.84 36.76
C ALA A 80 -11.35 -15.86 35.93
N SER A 81 -10.29 -15.31 36.51
CA SER A 81 -8.91 -15.53 36.07
C SER A 81 -8.42 -16.92 36.51
N ASP A 82 -7.68 -17.57 35.61
CA ASP A 82 -6.68 -18.64 35.81
C ASP A 82 -7.05 -19.90 36.62
N SER A 83 -6.99 -21.07 35.96
CA SER A 83 -5.90 -22.05 36.17
C SER A 83 -6.19 -23.44 35.56
N SER A 84 -5.08 -24.13 35.28
CA SER A 84 -4.87 -25.58 35.10
C SER A 84 -5.08 -26.22 33.72
N ASP A 85 -3.94 -26.64 33.18
CA ASP A 85 -3.65 -27.98 32.65
C ASP A 85 -4.58 -28.55 31.58
N GLU A 86 -4.14 -28.55 30.32
CA GLU A 86 -4.19 -29.73 29.45
C GLU A 86 -2.98 -29.73 28.48
N ASP A 87 -1.89 -30.35 28.94
CA ASP A 87 -0.99 -31.11 28.07
C ASP A 87 -1.74 -32.37 27.54
N ASP A 88 -1.21 -32.93 26.45
CA ASP A 88 -1.50 -34.27 25.88
C ASP A 88 -2.76 -34.47 25.03
N TYR A 89 -2.68 -34.08 23.75
CA TYR A 89 -3.34 -34.86 22.69
C TYR A 89 -2.64 -34.68 21.34
N PHE A 90 -1.53 -35.37 21.09
CA PHE A 90 -1.12 -35.95 19.80
C PHE A 90 0.32 -36.48 19.91
N ASP A 91 0.50 -37.64 20.54
CA ASP A 91 1.60 -38.52 20.14
C ASP A 91 1.27 -40.01 20.39
N LYS A 92 1.74 -40.85 19.46
CA LYS A 92 1.70 -42.33 19.36
C LYS A 92 0.44 -43.00 18.79
N VAL A 93 0.58 -43.54 17.57
CA VAL A 93 0.59 -44.98 17.15
C VAL A 93 0.88 -44.96 15.63
N ALA A 94 1.80 -45.70 15.00
CA ALA A 94 2.86 -46.62 15.38
C ALA A 94 3.88 -46.69 14.23
N ARG A 95 5.14 -46.88 14.60
CA ARG A 95 6.20 -47.44 13.75
C ARG A 95 5.90 -48.91 13.48
N GLU A 96 6.10 -49.36 12.25
CA GLU A 96 6.66 -50.68 12.00
C GLU A 96 7.87 -50.52 11.07
N GLU A 97 8.97 -51.13 11.52
CA GLU A 97 10.28 -51.24 10.89
C GLU A 97 10.22 -52.09 9.61
N VAL A 98 11.22 -51.97 8.73
CA VAL A 98 12.10 -53.10 8.34
C VAL A 98 13.25 -52.61 7.43
N ALA A 99 14.46 -52.88 7.94
CA ALA A 99 15.72 -53.29 7.30
C ALA A 99 16.49 -52.39 6.32
N GLN A 100 17.70 -52.07 6.78
CA GLN A 100 18.93 -51.85 6.01
C GLN A 100 19.26 -53.02 5.08
N SER A 101 19.89 -52.71 3.94
CA SER A 101 20.97 -53.54 3.40
C SER A 101 22.03 -52.68 2.72
N ASP A 102 23.26 -52.88 3.16
CA ASP A 102 24.51 -52.36 2.60
C ASP A 102 24.74 -52.75 1.13
N GLY A 103 25.58 -51.98 0.44
CA GLY A 103 26.07 -52.33 -0.89
C GLY A 103 27.16 -51.39 -1.41
N ASP A 104 28.39 -51.67 -1.02
CA ASP A 104 29.65 -51.23 -1.64
C ASP A 104 29.66 -51.35 -3.18
N GLY A 105 30.45 -50.51 -3.86
CA GLY A 105 31.05 -50.92 -5.13
C GLY A 105 31.43 -49.83 -6.15
N ALA A 106 32.68 -49.36 -6.03
CA ALA A 106 33.66 -49.18 -7.12
C ALA A 106 33.44 -48.17 -8.28
N ASP A 107 34.38 -47.21 -8.32
CA ASP A 107 34.93 -46.52 -9.50
C ASP A 107 35.56 -47.53 -10.50
N PRO A 108 35.64 -47.26 -11.83
CA PRO A 108 36.88 -46.62 -12.32
C PRO A 108 36.75 -45.70 -13.57
N GLU A 109 37.69 -44.74 -13.60
CA GLU A 109 38.57 -44.34 -14.72
C GLU A 109 38.07 -43.49 -15.92
N ARG A 110 38.58 -42.24 -15.93
CA ARG A 110 39.43 -41.58 -16.95
C ARG A 110 39.26 -42.00 -18.43
N ASP A 111 39.04 -41.01 -19.29
CA ASP A 111 40.01 -40.79 -20.38
C ASP A 111 40.08 -39.34 -20.92
N VAL A 112 41.30 -38.94 -21.24
CA VAL A 112 41.72 -37.62 -21.71
C VAL A 112 42.11 -37.77 -23.18
N ILE A 113 41.53 -36.98 -24.09
CA ILE A 113 42.12 -36.78 -25.43
C ILE A 113 42.17 -35.29 -25.79
N ARG A 114 43.38 -34.73 -25.69
CA ARG A 114 43.86 -33.60 -26.48
C ARG A 114 44.27 -34.11 -27.87
N LYS A 115 43.84 -33.44 -28.94
CA LYS A 115 44.63 -33.29 -30.17
C LYS A 115 44.38 -31.91 -30.79
N GLY A 116 45.45 -31.13 -30.88
CA GLY A 116 45.54 -29.95 -31.74
C GLY A 116 45.96 -30.32 -33.16
N GLY A 117 45.84 -29.36 -34.08
CA GLY A 117 46.39 -29.45 -35.43
C GLY A 117 45.80 -28.36 -36.32
N GLY A 118 46.62 -27.37 -36.65
CA GLY A 118 46.24 -26.20 -37.43
C GLY A 118 46.01 -26.47 -38.92
N GLY A 119 45.40 -25.49 -39.57
CA GLY A 119 45.25 -25.41 -41.02
C GLY A 119 44.78 -24.03 -41.41
N ARG A 120 45.71 -23.21 -41.93
CA ARG A 120 45.42 -21.98 -42.68
C ARG A 120 44.56 -22.34 -43.90
N ASN A 121 43.48 -21.59 -44.12
CA ASN A 121 42.93 -21.40 -45.46
C ASN A 121 42.53 -19.93 -45.61
N GLU A 122 43.24 -19.25 -46.49
CA GLU A 122 42.93 -17.93 -47.01
C GLU A 122 41.72 -18.05 -47.96
N GLY A 123 40.73 -17.19 -47.77
CA GLY A 123 39.55 -17.03 -48.62
C GLY A 123 39.19 -15.53 -48.71
N PRO A 124 38.63 -15.08 -49.84
CA PRO A 124 38.85 -13.73 -50.37
C PRO A 124 38.03 -12.65 -49.66
N GLY A 125 38.58 -11.43 -49.71
CA GLY A 125 38.10 -10.25 -49.02
C GLY A 125 36.61 -9.94 -49.23
N VAL A 126 35.94 -9.71 -48.12
CA VAL A 126 34.72 -8.91 -48.05
C VAL A 126 35.15 -7.57 -47.49
N GLU A 127 34.97 -6.51 -48.28
CA GLU A 127 35.10 -5.13 -47.83
C GLU A 127 34.28 -4.95 -46.55
N TYR A 128 34.95 -4.64 -45.45
CA TYR A 128 34.29 -4.03 -44.31
C TYR A 128 33.86 -2.63 -44.77
N ALA A 129 32.60 -2.50 -45.18
CA ALA A 129 31.94 -1.21 -45.15
C ALA A 129 32.07 -0.69 -43.72
N SER A 130 32.88 0.34 -43.55
CA SER A 130 32.94 1.11 -42.32
C SER A 130 31.55 1.67 -42.06
N TYR A 131 30.83 1.06 -41.13
CA TYR A 131 29.70 1.69 -40.47
C TYR A 131 30.27 2.80 -39.59
N ASP A 132 30.63 3.93 -40.20
CA ASP A 132 30.74 5.21 -39.51
C ASP A 132 29.31 5.73 -39.37
N GLY A 133 28.64 5.25 -38.33
CA GLY A 133 27.29 5.61 -37.96
C GLY A 133 27.14 5.46 -36.47
N ASP A 134 27.97 6.18 -35.70
CA ASP A 134 27.70 6.47 -34.30
C ASP A 134 26.48 7.42 -34.25
N GLU A 135 25.28 6.88 -34.52
CA GLU A 135 24.06 7.50 -34.00
C GLU A 135 24.13 7.36 -32.48
N GLN A 136 24.57 8.45 -31.83
CA GLN A 136 24.61 8.54 -30.39
C GLN A 136 23.17 8.36 -29.89
N PRO A 137 22.90 7.42 -28.96
CA PRO A 137 21.54 7.12 -28.55
C PRO A 137 20.91 8.36 -27.91
N ASP A 138 19.65 8.65 -28.22
CA ASP A 138 18.91 9.83 -27.72
C ASP A 138 18.84 9.88 -26.18
N SER A 139 18.94 8.72 -25.52
CA SER A 139 19.04 8.59 -24.07
C SER A 139 20.11 7.59 -23.62
N VAL A 140 20.52 7.70 -22.36
CA VAL A 140 21.49 6.83 -21.70
C VAL A 140 20.93 6.37 -20.36
N GLU A 141 20.94 5.06 -20.12
CA GLU A 141 20.61 4.48 -18.81
C GLU A 141 21.75 4.72 -17.82
N VAL A 142 21.39 5.14 -16.61
CA VAL A 142 22.36 5.53 -15.58
C VAL A 142 22.15 4.70 -14.33
N SER A 143 23.16 3.94 -13.94
CA SER A 143 23.15 3.19 -12.68
C SER A 143 24.14 3.78 -11.67
N ARG A 144 23.82 3.65 -10.38
CA ARG A 144 24.64 4.13 -9.25
C ARG A 144 24.64 3.13 -8.09
N TYR A 145 25.58 3.27 -7.17
CA TYR A 145 25.67 2.46 -5.96
C TYR A 145 25.25 3.30 -4.75
N PRO A 146 24.12 2.98 -4.10
CA PRO A 146 23.63 3.75 -2.97
C PRO A 146 24.47 3.49 -1.72
N THR A 147 25.00 4.55 -1.11
CA THR A 147 25.83 4.45 0.10
C THR A 147 25.24 5.29 1.22
N VAL A 148 25.27 4.74 2.43
CA VAL A 148 24.93 5.46 3.68
C VAL A 148 26.02 5.13 4.70
N GLU A 149 26.76 6.15 5.10
CA GLU A 149 27.90 6.04 6.01
C GLU A 149 27.72 6.95 7.22
N SER A 150 28.19 6.49 8.38
CA SER A 150 28.24 7.26 9.62
C SER A 150 29.69 7.57 10.01
N SER A 151 29.91 8.74 10.62
CA SER A 151 31.23 9.09 11.17
C SER A 151 31.60 8.22 12.38
N ASP A 152 30.60 7.87 13.20
CA ASP A 152 30.75 7.16 14.48
C ASP A 152 29.51 6.29 14.81
N GLU A 153 29.64 5.45 15.83
CA GLU A 153 28.53 4.67 16.40
C GLU A 153 27.43 5.60 16.94
N PRO A 154 26.13 5.33 16.65
CA PRO A 154 25.04 6.10 17.23
C PRO A 154 24.97 5.85 18.74
N LEU A 155 25.51 6.77 19.52
CA LEU A 155 25.49 6.71 20.99
C LEU A 155 24.45 7.70 21.55
N PRO A 156 23.77 7.40 22.67
CA PRO A 156 22.72 8.26 23.21
C PRO A 156 23.21 9.70 23.47
N GLY A 157 22.51 10.68 22.90
CA GLY A 157 22.87 12.09 23.01
C GLY A 157 24.09 12.55 22.19
N ALA A 158 24.74 11.65 21.44
CA ALA A 158 25.86 12.01 20.57
C ALA A 158 25.39 12.80 19.33
N VAL A 159 26.32 13.52 18.73
CA VAL A 159 26.15 14.08 17.38
C VAL A 159 27.07 13.28 16.46
N ILE A 160 26.50 12.68 15.42
CA ILE A 160 27.23 11.92 14.40
C ILE A 160 26.94 12.53 13.03
N ASP A 161 27.90 12.46 12.12
CA ASP A 161 27.66 12.85 10.73
C ASP A 161 27.20 11.62 9.94
N VAL A 162 26.11 11.76 9.20
CA VAL A 162 25.59 10.76 8.27
C VAL A 162 25.75 11.29 6.86
N THR A 163 26.40 10.51 5.99
CA THR A 163 26.61 10.83 4.59
C THR A 163 25.85 9.87 3.71
N VAL A 164 25.03 10.41 2.80
CA VAL A 164 24.23 9.68 1.82
C VAL A 164 24.74 10.03 0.42
N ASP A 165 24.99 9.02 -0.41
CA ASP A 165 25.43 9.23 -1.79
C ASP A 165 24.91 8.13 -2.74
N LEU A 166 25.03 8.39 -4.04
CA LEU A 166 24.75 7.48 -5.15
C LEU A 166 25.98 7.41 -6.04
N THR A 167 26.99 6.62 -5.65
CA THR A 167 28.33 6.65 -6.25
C THR A 167 28.42 5.87 -7.58
N THR A 168 29.53 6.05 -8.33
CA THR A 168 29.78 5.35 -9.60
C THR A 168 30.47 3.99 -9.45
N SER A 169 30.97 3.66 -8.26
CA SER A 169 31.68 2.41 -7.98
C SER A 169 31.34 1.89 -6.58
N SER A 170 31.12 0.58 -6.44
CA SER A 170 30.92 -0.03 -5.12
C SER A 170 32.22 -0.18 -4.36
N ALA A 171 32.24 0.26 -3.10
CA ALA A 171 33.30 -0.08 -2.15
C ALA A 171 33.06 -1.45 -1.45
N GLY A 172 31.88 -2.08 -1.60
CA GLY A 172 31.40 -3.12 -0.68
C GLY A 172 30.51 -4.23 -1.24
N GLY A 173 30.63 -4.58 -2.53
CA GLY A 173 29.84 -5.67 -3.14
C GLY A 173 28.34 -5.37 -3.31
N GLU A 174 27.96 -4.10 -3.16
CA GLU A 174 26.58 -3.64 -3.36
C GLU A 174 26.22 -3.71 -4.85
N LYS A 175 24.96 -4.03 -5.15
CA LYS A 175 24.48 -4.02 -6.54
C LYS A 175 24.16 -2.59 -6.96
N PRO A 176 24.47 -2.20 -8.21
CA PRO A 176 24.03 -0.92 -8.69
C PRO A 176 22.50 -0.89 -8.79
N ILE A 177 21.92 0.26 -8.50
CA ILE A 177 20.51 0.56 -8.75
C ILE A 177 20.41 1.34 -10.06
N ASP A 178 19.36 1.07 -10.81
CA ASP A 178 19.03 1.84 -12.02
C ASP A 178 18.36 3.16 -11.61
N VAL A 179 19.06 4.27 -11.85
CA VAL A 179 18.59 5.63 -11.55
C VAL A 179 17.64 6.15 -12.63
N GLY A 180 17.64 5.54 -13.82
CA GLY A 180 16.73 5.85 -14.91
C GLY A 180 17.45 6.27 -16.20
N SER A 181 16.61 6.62 -17.17
CA SER A 181 17.01 7.05 -18.52
C SER A 181 17.11 8.57 -18.60
N PHE A 182 18.22 9.07 -19.13
CA PHE A 182 18.50 10.51 -19.25
C PHE A 182 18.87 10.88 -20.67
N ALA A 183 18.57 12.11 -21.09
CA ALA A 183 18.96 12.63 -22.40
C ALA A 183 20.46 12.44 -22.66
N ALA A 184 20.85 12.10 -23.89
CA ALA A 184 22.22 11.77 -24.26
C ALA A 184 23.26 12.83 -23.88
N ASP A 185 22.85 14.08 -23.71
CA ASP A 185 23.66 15.26 -23.41
C ASP A 185 23.53 15.74 -21.95
N TRP A 186 22.88 14.97 -21.06
CA TRP A 186 22.73 15.33 -19.66
C TRP A 186 24.09 15.58 -18.98
N THR A 187 24.13 16.55 -18.08
CA THR A 187 25.37 16.97 -17.40
C THR A 187 25.30 16.67 -15.91
N GLU A 188 24.27 17.17 -15.24
CA GLU A 188 24.05 17.03 -13.82
C GLU A 188 22.57 16.98 -13.46
N ILE A 189 22.27 16.30 -12.36
CA ILE A 189 20.94 16.18 -11.77
C ILE A 189 21.05 16.35 -10.27
N GLU A 190 20.19 17.18 -9.72
CA GLU A 190 20.10 17.41 -8.29
C GLU A 190 18.99 16.57 -7.67
N LEU A 191 19.31 15.82 -6.63
CA LEU A 191 18.35 15.09 -5.81
C LEU A 191 18.34 15.68 -4.40
N SER A 192 17.17 16.07 -3.92
CA SER A 192 16.99 16.39 -2.51
C SER A 192 16.93 15.09 -1.70
N VAL A 193 17.56 15.08 -0.53
CA VAL A 193 17.60 13.93 0.38
C VAL A 193 17.02 14.33 1.72
N GLN A 194 16.09 13.54 2.24
CA GLN A 194 15.58 13.65 3.61
C GLN A 194 15.80 12.33 4.33
N ILE A 195 16.15 12.40 5.62
CA ILE A 195 16.43 11.22 6.44
C ILE A 195 15.59 11.22 7.70
N VAL A 196 15.20 10.04 8.16
CA VAL A 196 14.43 9.85 9.39
C VAL A 196 14.82 8.56 10.09
N GLY A 197 14.71 8.57 11.41
CA GLY A 197 14.93 7.44 12.30
C GLY A 197 14.30 7.76 13.64
N ASP A 198 13.70 6.77 14.30
CA ASP A 198 13.12 6.90 15.64
C ASP A 198 14.15 7.28 16.71
N TRP A 199 15.40 6.87 16.50
CA TRP A 199 16.56 7.20 17.33
C TRP A 199 17.10 8.62 17.09
N LEU A 200 16.60 9.36 16.10
CA LEU A 200 17.05 10.73 15.80
C LEU A 200 16.23 11.76 16.58
N LYS A 201 16.92 12.63 17.30
CA LYS A 201 16.31 13.81 17.96
C LYS A 201 16.29 15.03 17.06
N ALA A 202 17.34 15.23 16.26
CA ALA A 202 17.45 16.35 15.34
C ALA A 202 18.36 15.99 14.17
N VAL A 203 18.10 16.60 13.02
CA VAL A 203 18.86 16.45 11.79
C VAL A 203 19.15 17.84 11.22
N THR A 204 20.38 18.12 10.83
CA THR A 204 20.76 19.40 10.22
C THR A 204 21.74 19.20 9.06
N PRO A 205 21.44 19.71 7.86
CA PRO A 205 20.20 20.38 7.47
C PRO A 205 19.00 19.42 7.45
N GLU A 206 17.76 19.93 7.46
CA GLU A 206 16.56 19.09 7.31
C GLU A 206 16.46 18.42 5.93
N THR A 207 17.18 18.95 4.94
CA THR A 207 17.26 18.41 3.58
C THR A 207 18.67 18.60 3.04
N GLY A 208 19.28 17.49 2.64
CA GLY A 208 20.56 17.47 1.93
C GLY A 208 20.34 17.45 0.42
N SER A 209 21.43 17.60 -0.32
CA SER A 209 21.41 17.55 -1.78
C SER A 209 22.50 16.62 -2.29
N ILE A 210 22.15 15.72 -3.20
CA ILE A 210 23.09 14.92 -3.98
C ILE A 210 23.13 15.49 -5.39
N THR A 211 24.32 15.85 -5.87
CA THR A 211 24.52 16.21 -7.27
C THR A 211 25.09 15.01 -8.02
N LEU A 212 24.25 14.39 -8.84
CA LEU A 212 24.66 13.38 -9.79
C LEU A 212 25.29 14.06 -10.99
N ARG A 213 26.47 13.60 -11.41
CA ARG A 213 27.12 14.05 -12.64
C ARG A 213 27.19 12.89 -13.62
N ARG A 214 27.10 13.19 -14.92
CA ARG A 214 27.30 12.18 -15.97
C ARG A 214 28.67 11.54 -15.89
N TYR A 215 29.69 12.38 -15.75
CA TYR A 215 31.07 11.98 -15.59
C TYR A 215 31.64 12.58 -14.31
N GLY A 216 32.49 11.81 -13.63
CA GLY A 216 33.18 12.25 -12.42
C GLY A 216 32.42 11.95 -11.13
N PRO A 217 32.93 12.44 -10.00
CA PRO A 217 32.40 12.14 -8.67
C PRO A 217 31.08 12.86 -8.42
N THR A 218 30.26 12.23 -7.59
CA THR A 218 29.04 12.79 -7.03
C THR A 218 29.38 13.74 -5.89
N THR A 219 28.48 14.69 -5.63
CA THR A 219 28.53 15.48 -4.39
C THR A 219 27.52 14.86 -3.43
N PRO A 220 27.96 14.30 -2.29
CA PRO A 220 27.06 13.61 -1.35
C PRO A 220 26.27 14.59 -0.50
N ALA A 221 25.16 14.10 0.08
CA ALA A 221 24.41 14.80 1.11
C ALA A 221 24.96 14.42 2.50
N THR A 222 25.33 15.42 3.30
CA THR A 222 25.83 15.21 4.68
C THR A 222 24.90 15.85 5.69
N PHE A 223 24.65 15.13 6.78
CA PHE A 223 23.73 15.50 7.85
C PHE A 223 24.42 15.37 9.20
N ALA A 224 24.38 16.42 10.01
CA ALA A 224 24.65 16.33 11.44
C ALA A 224 23.41 15.78 12.16
N CYS A 225 23.52 14.57 12.68
CA CYS A 225 22.45 13.83 13.33
C CYS A 225 22.67 13.81 14.84
N THR A 226 21.72 14.38 15.60
CA THR A 226 21.71 14.27 17.06
C THR A 226 20.93 13.03 17.47
N VAL A 227 21.59 12.08 18.13
CA VAL A 227 20.97 10.86 18.66
C VAL A 227 20.11 11.19 19.87
N SER A 228 18.92 10.57 19.94
CA SER A 228 18.05 10.70 21.10
C SER A 228 18.76 10.26 22.38
N PRO A 229 18.66 11.03 23.48
CA PRO A 229 19.14 10.59 24.79
C PRO A 229 18.48 9.29 25.28
N ASP A 230 17.28 8.99 24.77
CA ASP A 230 16.50 7.81 25.15
C ASP A 230 16.81 6.59 24.25
N TYR A 231 17.70 6.74 23.26
CA TYR A 231 18.11 5.63 22.42
C TYR A 231 18.77 4.51 23.26
N ALA A 232 18.28 3.28 23.12
CA ALA A 232 18.81 2.14 23.86
C ALA A 232 20.02 1.55 23.13
N ARG A 233 21.18 1.54 23.77
CA ARG A 233 22.39 0.99 23.14
C ARG A 233 22.20 -0.49 22.80
N GLY A 234 22.56 -0.86 21.58
CA GLY A 234 22.48 -2.24 21.08
C GLY A 234 21.15 -2.58 20.40
N THR A 235 20.20 -1.64 20.30
CA THR A 235 19.05 -1.78 19.41
C THR A 235 19.40 -1.32 17.99
N PRO A 236 18.69 -1.79 16.95
CA PRO A 236 18.90 -1.31 15.59
C PRO A 236 18.78 0.21 15.48
N ALA A 237 19.71 0.85 14.77
CA ALA A 237 19.61 2.27 14.42
C ALA A 237 19.12 2.38 12.98
N MET A 238 17.84 2.04 12.76
CA MET A 238 17.24 2.02 11.43
C MET A 238 17.10 3.44 10.92
N LEU A 239 17.88 3.77 9.89
CA LEU A 239 17.78 5.00 9.13
C LEU A 239 17.01 4.75 7.84
N GLN A 240 15.98 5.55 7.64
CA GLN A 240 15.24 5.63 6.39
C GLN A 240 15.67 6.89 5.64
N VAL A 241 15.95 6.73 4.35
CA VAL A 241 16.38 7.81 3.46
C VAL A 241 15.38 7.92 2.31
N TYR A 242 14.96 9.14 2.00
CA TYR A 242 14.08 9.45 0.87
C TYR A 242 14.81 10.34 -0.12
N PHE A 243 14.72 9.97 -1.40
CA PHE A 243 15.27 10.73 -2.52
C PHE A 243 14.13 11.42 -3.27
N LEU A 244 14.29 12.71 -3.55
CA LEU A 244 13.33 13.51 -4.29
C LEU A 244 14.00 14.20 -5.48
N HIS A 245 13.36 14.12 -6.64
CA HIS A 245 13.66 14.98 -7.78
C HIS A 245 12.57 16.06 -7.86
N GLY A 246 12.94 17.33 -7.64
CA GLY A 246 11.97 18.39 -7.40
C GLY A 246 11.14 18.12 -6.14
N THR A 247 9.83 17.87 -6.29
CA THR A 247 8.91 17.46 -5.22
C THR A 247 8.40 16.03 -5.36
N ARG A 248 8.94 15.28 -6.31
CA ARG A 248 8.54 13.90 -6.57
C ARG A 248 9.50 12.96 -5.88
N ILE A 249 8.96 12.06 -5.04
CA ILE A 249 9.78 10.97 -4.51
C ILE A 249 10.22 10.08 -5.69
N CYS A 250 11.53 9.94 -5.84
CA CYS A 250 12.12 9.06 -6.85
C CYS A 250 12.66 7.78 -6.22
N GLY A 251 12.83 7.74 -4.90
CA GLY A 251 13.33 6.55 -4.26
C GLY A 251 13.36 6.57 -2.75
N SER A 252 13.67 5.42 -2.18
CA SER A 252 13.93 5.29 -0.75
C SER A 252 14.89 4.15 -0.48
N MET A 253 15.58 4.21 0.66
CA MET A 253 16.43 3.13 1.15
C MET A 253 16.40 3.06 2.68
N ARG A 254 16.69 1.86 3.20
CA ARG A 254 16.83 1.57 4.63
C ARG A 254 18.24 1.10 4.95
N ARG A 255 18.79 1.56 6.07
CA ARG A 255 20.09 1.10 6.58
C ARG A 255 20.06 1.03 8.10
N ASP A 256 20.51 -0.08 8.68
CA ASP A 256 20.83 -0.15 10.11
C ASP A 256 22.26 0.38 10.34
N LEU A 257 22.39 1.58 10.91
CA LEU A 257 23.70 2.19 11.15
C LEU A 257 24.47 1.49 12.28
N ALA A 258 23.78 0.96 13.29
CA ALA A 258 24.42 0.28 14.40
C ALA A 258 25.07 -1.04 13.92
N ALA A 259 24.36 -1.80 13.09
CA ALA A 259 24.91 -3.01 12.47
C ALA A 259 26.03 -2.71 11.47
N ALA A 260 25.94 -1.60 10.73
CA ALA A 260 26.99 -1.19 9.79
C ALA A 260 28.31 -0.86 10.51
N GLU A 261 28.25 -0.13 11.62
CA GLU A 261 29.44 0.22 12.42
C GLU A 261 30.07 -0.99 13.11
N ALA A 262 29.25 -1.89 13.66
CA ALA A 262 29.76 -3.14 14.26
C ALA A 262 30.61 -3.93 13.25
N ARG A 263 30.12 -4.09 12.01
CA ARG A 263 30.86 -4.77 10.93
C ARG A 263 32.15 -4.06 10.55
N ARG A 264 32.14 -2.72 10.50
CA ARG A 264 33.33 -1.93 10.18
C ARG A 264 34.43 -2.13 11.23
N LYS A 265 34.06 -2.24 12.51
CA LYS A 265 35.00 -2.57 13.59
C LYS A 265 35.58 -3.98 13.46
N ASP A 266 34.77 -4.96 13.12
CA ASP A 266 35.21 -6.35 12.91
C ASP A 266 36.13 -6.47 11.68
N ALA A 267 35.78 -5.84 10.56
CA ALA A 267 36.62 -5.83 9.35
C ALA A 267 37.99 -5.18 9.59
N ASN A 268 38.03 -4.06 10.31
CA ASN A 268 39.30 -3.42 10.71
C ASN A 268 40.15 -4.29 11.65
N ALA A 269 39.51 -5.15 12.46
CA ALA A 269 40.20 -6.10 13.33
C ALA A 269 40.74 -7.31 12.54
N GLU A 270 39.97 -7.83 11.57
CA GLU A 270 40.38 -8.91 10.66
C GLU A 270 41.45 -8.48 9.64
N GLU A 271 41.38 -7.26 9.10
CA GLU A 271 42.38 -6.70 8.17
C GLU A 271 43.74 -6.51 8.84
N ARG A 272 43.75 -6.28 10.17
CA ARG A 272 44.97 -6.35 10.98
C ARG A 272 45.48 -7.78 11.21
N ALA A 273 44.68 -8.81 10.96
CA ALA A 273 44.95 -10.20 11.29
C ALA A 273 45.20 -11.14 10.08
N SER A 274 44.73 -10.85 8.86
CA SER A 274 45.08 -11.63 7.64
C SER A 274 44.55 -11.02 6.31
N PRO A 275 45.14 -11.37 5.14
CA PRO A 275 44.87 -10.74 3.83
C PRO A 275 43.77 -11.42 2.99
N ALA A 276 42.80 -12.12 3.58
CA ALA A 276 41.74 -12.79 2.82
C ALA A 276 40.55 -11.84 2.56
N PRO A 277 39.92 -11.86 1.36
CA PRO A 277 38.84 -10.94 1.04
C PRO A 277 37.59 -11.27 1.87
N PRO A 278 36.99 -10.28 2.56
CA PRO A 278 35.77 -10.51 3.32
C PRO A 278 34.61 -10.85 2.38
N LYS A 279 33.76 -11.80 2.80
CA LYS A 279 32.50 -12.10 2.11
C LYS A 279 31.56 -10.90 2.24
N ALA A 280 31.17 -10.32 1.11
CA ALA A 280 30.22 -9.20 1.04
C ALA A 280 28.86 -9.57 1.67
N ALA A 281 28.42 -8.75 2.62
CA ALA A 281 27.10 -8.83 3.24
C ALA A 281 26.03 -8.17 2.34
N PRO A 282 24.73 -8.40 2.57
CA PRO A 282 23.66 -7.90 1.71
C PRO A 282 23.64 -6.38 1.65
N ALA A 283 23.56 -5.84 0.43
CA ALA A 283 23.46 -4.42 0.13
C ALA A 283 22.23 -3.76 0.76
N ALA A 284 22.25 -2.44 0.93
CA ALA A 284 21.04 -1.68 1.19
C ALA A 284 20.01 -2.01 0.09
N ALA A 285 18.84 -2.52 0.48
CA ALA A 285 17.71 -2.61 -0.42
C ALA A 285 17.17 -1.19 -0.60
N GLY A 286 17.41 -0.61 -1.76
CA GLY A 286 16.91 0.71 -2.14
C GLY A 286 16.53 0.72 -3.61
N VAL A 287 15.50 1.49 -3.93
CA VAL A 287 15.10 1.78 -5.31
C VAL A 287 15.17 3.29 -5.44
N VAL A 288 15.86 3.79 -6.47
CA VAL A 288 15.86 5.20 -6.85
C VAL A 288 15.69 5.25 -8.35
N THR A 289 14.57 5.78 -8.82
CA THR A 289 14.25 5.93 -10.25
C THR A 289 13.78 7.37 -10.49
N VAL A 290 14.64 8.15 -11.11
CA VAL A 290 14.41 9.54 -11.49
C VAL A 290 13.75 9.57 -12.86
N MET A 291 12.70 10.38 -12.97
CA MET A 291 12.09 10.73 -14.26
C MET A 291 12.19 12.25 -14.40
N PRO A 292 13.21 12.75 -15.13
CA PRO A 292 13.50 14.18 -15.21
C PRO A 292 12.32 15.04 -15.62
N ASP A 293 11.55 14.55 -16.59
CA ASP A 293 10.44 15.30 -17.20
C ASP A 293 9.11 15.13 -16.43
N ALA A 294 9.09 14.32 -15.37
CA ALA A 294 7.88 14.10 -14.58
C ALA A 294 7.57 15.33 -13.71
N SER A 295 6.36 15.86 -13.85
CA SER A 295 5.86 16.93 -12.98
C SER A 295 5.64 16.42 -11.55
N GLY A 296 6.14 17.16 -10.56
CA GLY A 296 5.89 16.87 -9.15
C GLY A 296 4.66 17.61 -8.58
N PRO A 297 4.15 17.18 -7.42
CA PRO A 297 3.07 17.87 -6.71
C PRO A 297 3.55 19.22 -6.11
N SER A 298 2.62 20.07 -5.71
CA SER A 298 2.95 21.32 -4.98
C SER A 298 3.26 21.06 -3.51
N LEU A 299 2.71 19.98 -2.95
CA LEU A 299 2.95 19.51 -1.59
C LEU A 299 3.18 18.00 -1.59
N VAL A 300 4.31 17.57 -1.07
CA VAL A 300 4.60 16.14 -0.81
C VAL A 300 4.79 15.93 0.68
N VAL A 301 4.22 14.85 1.19
CA VAL A 301 4.30 14.42 2.59
C VAL A 301 4.83 13.00 2.62
N MET A 302 5.80 12.73 3.48
CA MET A 302 6.34 11.40 3.75
C MET A 302 6.07 11.07 5.21
N ILE A 303 5.44 9.93 5.47
CA ILE A 303 4.99 9.50 6.79
C ILE A 303 5.55 8.10 7.06
N ALA A 304 6.40 7.98 8.07
CA ALA A 304 6.95 6.72 8.52
C ALA A 304 6.42 6.38 9.93
N GLY A 305 5.72 5.26 10.07
CA GLY A 305 5.19 4.76 11.33
C GLY A 305 6.22 3.95 12.11
N VAL A 306 6.37 4.24 13.40
CA VAL A 306 7.17 3.45 14.35
C VAL A 306 6.42 3.36 15.67
N GLU A 307 6.00 2.14 16.07
CA GLU A 307 5.42 1.83 17.39
C GLU A 307 4.34 2.81 17.91
N GLY A 308 3.39 3.21 17.05
CA GLY A 308 2.29 4.13 17.41
C GLY A 308 2.64 5.62 17.35
N GLN A 309 3.91 5.94 17.08
CA GLN A 309 4.33 7.25 16.60
C GLN A 309 4.37 7.29 15.07
N GLN A 310 4.22 8.48 14.50
CA GLN A 310 4.48 8.71 13.10
C GLN A 310 5.44 9.87 12.92
N GLN A 311 6.49 9.64 12.15
CA GLN A 311 7.44 10.65 11.73
C GLN A 311 7.03 11.21 10.38
N TRP A 312 6.83 12.52 10.32
CA TRP A 312 6.41 13.25 9.14
C TRP A 312 7.57 14.07 8.61
N MET A 313 7.75 14.05 7.31
CA MET A 313 8.51 15.04 6.56
C MET A 313 7.62 15.60 5.46
N TRP A 314 7.86 16.83 5.05
CA TRP A 314 7.17 17.41 3.91
C TRP A 314 8.08 18.34 3.12
N LYS A 315 7.71 18.55 1.86
CA LYS A 315 8.24 19.61 1.00
C LYS A 315 7.05 20.29 0.33
N ALA A 316 6.94 21.60 0.55
CA ALA A 316 5.74 22.38 0.28
C ALA A 316 6.10 23.66 -0.49
N TYR A 317 5.36 23.99 -1.55
CA TYR A 317 5.50 25.27 -2.23
C TYR A 317 4.88 26.39 -1.38
N GLY A 318 5.62 27.44 -1.08
CA GLY A 318 5.12 28.61 -0.36
C GLY A 318 5.38 29.92 -1.10
N PRO A 319 5.06 31.06 -0.47
CA PRO A 319 5.28 32.39 -1.05
C PRO A 319 6.74 32.66 -1.47
N ASP A 320 7.70 32.10 -0.74
CA ASP A 320 9.14 32.27 -0.98
C ASP A 320 9.77 31.05 -1.70
N GLY A 321 8.95 30.23 -2.37
CA GLY A 321 9.39 28.98 -3.00
C GLY A 321 9.24 27.76 -2.07
N TYR A 322 9.97 26.68 -2.38
CA TYR A 322 9.83 25.42 -1.66
C TYR A 322 10.46 25.47 -0.27
N ARG A 323 9.71 24.98 0.72
CA ARG A 323 10.16 24.80 2.09
C ARG A 323 9.98 23.37 2.53
N THR A 324 10.92 22.87 3.31
CA THR A 324 10.87 21.55 3.92
C THR A 324 10.53 21.69 5.39
N GLY A 325 10.06 20.61 5.99
CA GLY A 325 9.88 20.52 7.43
C GLY A 325 9.68 19.09 7.86
N SER A 326 9.74 18.89 9.17
CA SER A 326 9.48 17.60 9.81
C SER A 326 8.72 17.75 11.11
N GLY A 327 8.06 16.68 11.55
CA GLY A 327 7.37 16.65 12.83
C GLY A 327 6.97 15.23 13.22
N THR A 328 6.58 15.05 14.47
CA THR A 328 6.13 13.75 14.99
C THR A 328 4.66 13.84 15.39
N VAL A 329 3.90 12.79 15.09
CA VAL A 329 2.50 12.64 15.49
C VAL A 329 2.35 11.50 16.46
N GLN A 330 1.58 11.75 17.53
CA GLN A 330 1.18 10.76 18.51
C GLN A 330 -0.32 10.47 18.36
N LEU A 331 -0.65 9.26 17.88
CA LEU A 331 -2.03 8.87 17.68
C LEU A 331 -2.72 8.49 19.00
N GLY A 332 -1.94 8.02 19.98
CA GLY A 332 -2.45 7.53 21.28
C GLY A 332 -2.77 6.03 21.27
N GLY A 333 -2.26 5.30 20.28
CA GLY A 333 -2.47 3.87 20.07
C GLY A 333 -2.00 3.46 18.67
N ALA A 334 -2.29 2.23 18.27
CA ALA A 334 -2.01 1.76 16.92
C ALA A 334 -2.80 2.57 15.87
N ALA A 335 -2.15 2.84 14.72
CA ALA A 335 -2.75 3.60 13.62
C ALA A 335 -4.07 2.98 13.11
N LYS A 336 -4.12 1.64 13.02
CA LYS A 336 -5.33 0.90 12.68
C LYS A 336 -6.48 1.18 13.66
N ALA A 337 -6.23 1.05 14.97
CA ALA A 337 -7.25 1.28 15.99
C ALA A 337 -7.79 2.71 15.96
N PHE A 338 -6.90 3.70 15.72
CA PHE A 338 -7.30 5.09 15.54
C PHE A 338 -8.21 5.26 14.31
N ALA A 339 -7.84 4.67 13.17
CA ALA A 339 -8.65 4.73 11.95
C ALA A 339 -9.99 3.99 12.09
N ASP A 340 -10.00 2.77 12.66
CA ASP A 340 -11.19 1.96 12.93
C ASP A 340 -12.21 2.75 13.75
N THR A 341 -11.74 3.41 14.83
CA THR A 341 -12.60 4.24 15.69
C THR A 341 -13.30 5.36 14.91
N LEU A 342 -12.63 5.94 13.91
CA LEU A 342 -13.19 7.04 13.14
C LEU A 342 -14.10 6.58 12.01
N LEU A 343 -13.79 5.45 11.37
CA LEU A 343 -14.36 5.09 10.08
C LEU A 343 -15.39 3.97 10.14
N ALA A 344 -15.49 3.22 11.25
CA ALA A 344 -16.39 2.07 11.38
C ALA A 344 -17.87 2.40 11.09
N SER A 345 -18.31 3.64 11.37
CA SER A 345 -19.69 4.07 11.12
C SER A 345 -19.94 4.65 9.74
N CYS A 346 -18.88 4.95 8.97
CA CYS A 346 -18.99 5.62 7.66
C CYS A 346 -19.94 4.94 6.67
N PRO A 347 -19.95 3.59 6.52
CA PRO A 347 -20.80 2.91 5.54
C PRO A 347 -22.30 3.17 5.78
N ASP A 348 -22.69 3.29 7.04
CA ASP A 348 -24.09 3.33 7.48
C ASP A 348 -24.57 4.76 7.84
N LEU A 349 -23.77 5.79 7.51
CA LEU A 349 -24.14 7.16 7.85
C LEU A 349 -25.43 7.60 7.12
N PRO A 350 -26.43 8.16 7.84
CA PRO A 350 -27.67 8.59 7.22
C PRO A 350 -27.47 9.74 6.23
N ALA A 351 -28.24 9.72 5.14
CA ALA A 351 -28.13 10.69 4.05
C ALA A 351 -28.32 12.16 4.46
N ASP A 352 -29.07 12.42 5.53
CA ASP A 352 -29.36 13.77 6.03
C ASP A 352 -28.24 14.35 6.93
N SER A 353 -27.34 13.50 7.43
CA SER A 353 -26.38 13.86 8.48
C SER A 353 -24.95 13.44 8.19
N PHE A 354 -24.69 12.59 7.18
CA PHE A 354 -23.36 12.08 6.88
C PHE A 354 -22.33 13.19 6.68
N ARG A 355 -22.68 14.30 6.00
CA ARG A 355 -21.75 15.42 5.78
C ARG A 355 -21.26 16.05 7.06
N ARG A 356 -22.14 16.20 8.05
CA ARG A 356 -21.77 16.75 9.36
C ARG A 356 -20.79 15.81 10.06
N MET A 357 -21.05 14.51 10.03
CA MET A 357 -20.17 13.49 10.64
C MET A 357 -18.81 13.43 9.95
N MET A 358 -18.78 13.41 8.62
CA MET A 358 -17.55 13.38 7.83
C MET A 358 -16.67 14.59 8.10
N ARG A 359 -17.23 15.81 8.18
CA ARG A 359 -16.46 17.01 8.57
C ARG A 359 -15.80 16.84 9.95
N GLY A 360 -16.51 16.29 10.94
CA GLY A 360 -15.97 16.04 12.27
C GLY A 360 -14.85 14.98 12.28
N ILE A 361 -14.96 13.94 11.46
CA ILE A 361 -13.90 12.96 11.24
C ILE A 361 -12.66 13.66 10.65
N GLY A 362 -12.84 14.42 9.57
CA GLY A 362 -11.74 15.14 8.91
C GLY A 362 -11.04 16.16 9.82
N GLU A 363 -11.79 16.88 10.66
CA GLU A 363 -11.23 17.81 11.65
C GLU A 363 -10.47 17.06 12.76
N THR A 364 -10.89 15.85 13.10
CA THR A 364 -10.18 15.01 14.07
C THR A 364 -8.84 14.53 13.52
N ILE A 365 -8.79 14.12 12.25
CA ILE A 365 -7.54 13.76 11.57
C ILE A 365 -6.64 14.99 11.43
N TRP A 366 -7.18 16.15 11.01
CA TRP A 366 -6.43 17.40 10.87
C TRP A 366 -5.77 17.86 12.18
N ARG A 367 -6.47 17.72 13.31
CA ARG A 367 -5.93 18.08 14.63
C ARG A 367 -4.72 17.22 15.03
N LYS A 368 -4.59 16.00 14.50
CA LYS A 368 -3.43 15.13 14.74
C LYS A 368 -2.20 15.51 13.92
N ALA A 369 -2.36 16.17 12.77
CA ALA A 369 -1.24 16.54 11.92
C ALA A 369 -0.29 17.55 12.63
N PRO A 370 1.03 17.53 12.35
CA PRO A 370 1.98 18.44 12.99
C PRO A 370 1.67 19.91 12.71
N ASP A 371 1.92 20.80 13.67
CA ASP A 371 1.75 22.25 13.50
C ASP A 371 2.53 22.79 12.29
N GLY A 372 3.80 22.41 12.16
CA GLY A 372 4.62 22.82 11.02
C GLY A 372 4.09 22.37 9.67
N PHE A 373 3.41 21.22 9.61
CA PHE A 373 2.74 20.76 8.39
C PHE A 373 1.49 21.61 8.11
N ARG A 374 0.68 21.90 9.14
CA ARG A 374 -0.49 22.76 9.01
C ARG A 374 -0.09 24.15 8.50
N ASP A 375 0.97 24.73 9.04
CA ASP A 375 1.51 26.01 8.59
C ASP A 375 2.02 25.96 7.14
N ALA A 376 2.76 24.89 6.79
CA ALA A 376 3.25 24.70 5.42
C ALA A 376 2.10 24.59 4.42
N TYR A 377 1.05 23.85 4.76
CA TYR A 377 -0.16 23.72 3.98
C TYR A 377 -0.88 25.07 3.80
N LEU A 378 -1.02 25.85 4.87
CA LEU A 378 -1.62 27.19 4.79
C LEU A 378 -0.77 28.14 3.94
N GLY A 379 0.56 28.01 3.99
CA GLY A 379 1.48 28.67 3.08
C GLY A 379 1.23 28.30 1.61
N CYS A 380 1.04 27.01 1.30
CA CYS A 380 0.65 26.57 -0.05
C CYS A 380 -0.67 27.21 -0.50
N ARG A 381 -1.70 27.18 0.37
CA ARG A 381 -3.01 27.78 0.09
C ARG A 381 -2.93 29.27 -0.15
N GLN A 382 -2.14 29.99 0.63
CA GLN A 382 -1.94 31.42 0.44
C GLN A 382 -1.28 31.73 -0.91
N ALA A 383 -0.32 30.90 -1.33
CA ALA A 383 0.43 31.11 -2.57
C ALA A 383 -0.33 30.64 -3.82
N LEU A 384 -1.10 29.56 -3.74
CA LEU A 384 -1.67 28.85 -4.91
C LEU A 384 -3.21 28.77 -4.92
N GLY A 385 -3.89 29.09 -3.82
CA GLY A 385 -5.34 28.89 -3.69
C GLY A 385 -5.73 27.42 -3.47
N SER A 386 -6.91 27.01 -3.97
CA SER A 386 -7.34 25.61 -3.99
C SER A 386 -6.85 24.88 -5.25
N GLY A 387 -6.95 23.55 -5.28
CA GLY A 387 -6.71 22.78 -6.49
C GLY A 387 -5.26 22.43 -6.81
N PHE A 388 -4.27 22.87 -6.02
CA PHE A 388 -2.90 22.36 -6.11
C PHE A 388 -2.81 20.90 -5.66
N ALA A 389 -1.89 20.13 -6.25
CA ALA A 389 -1.76 18.69 -6.02
C ALA A 389 -0.99 18.37 -4.72
N ILE A 390 -1.47 17.35 -3.99
CA ILE A 390 -0.88 16.84 -2.76
C ILE A 390 -0.56 15.35 -2.94
N GLN A 391 0.68 14.95 -2.68
CA GLN A 391 1.08 13.54 -2.65
C GLN A 391 1.38 13.13 -1.21
N PHE A 392 0.68 12.11 -0.72
CA PHE A 392 1.07 11.40 0.49
C PHE A 392 1.93 10.19 0.12
N ASN A 393 3.02 9.97 0.83
CA ASN A 393 3.78 8.74 0.79
C ASN A 393 3.84 8.24 2.22
N THR A 394 3.30 7.06 2.50
CA THR A 394 3.12 6.58 3.88
C THR A 394 3.30 5.09 3.97
N ASP A 395 3.98 4.59 4.99
CA ASP A 395 3.95 3.16 5.33
C ASP A 395 2.85 2.80 6.34
N ASP A 396 2.13 3.79 6.88
CA ASP A 396 0.86 3.59 7.54
C ASP A 396 -0.25 3.44 6.47
N PRO A 397 -0.86 2.25 6.34
CA PRO A 397 -1.91 2.04 5.36
C PRO A 397 -3.29 2.43 5.90
N HIS A 398 -3.46 2.66 7.21
CA HIS A 398 -4.76 2.73 7.86
C HIS A 398 -5.32 4.14 7.96
N VAL A 399 -4.51 5.13 8.35
CA VAL A 399 -5.04 6.49 8.52
C VAL A 399 -5.20 7.16 7.15
N PRO A 400 -6.41 7.65 6.81
CA PRO A 400 -6.63 8.34 5.54
C PRO A 400 -6.32 9.83 5.70
N TRP A 401 -5.04 10.19 5.66
CA TRP A 401 -4.57 11.58 5.77
C TRP A 401 -5.19 12.50 4.70
N GLU A 402 -5.64 11.94 3.59
CA GLU A 402 -6.34 12.63 2.50
C GLU A 402 -7.71 13.17 2.93
N MET A 403 -8.31 12.58 3.98
CA MET A 403 -9.58 12.97 4.58
C MET A 403 -9.43 14.11 5.59
N MET A 404 -8.23 14.65 5.81
CA MET A 404 -8.08 15.82 6.67
C MET A 404 -8.99 16.96 6.21
N LYS A 405 -9.69 17.59 7.16
CA LYS A 405 -10.45 18.81 6.92
C LYS A 405 -9.81 19.94 7.74
N PRO A 406 -9.10 20.87 7.09
CA PRO A 406 -8.55 22.03 7.77
C PRO A 406 -9.63 22.85 8.49
N ASP A 407 -9.37 23.18 9.76
CA ASP A 407 -10.21 24.09 10.53
C ASP A 407 -9.75 25.54 10.32
N VAL A 408 -9.95 26.03 9.09
CA VAL A 408 -9.60 27.39 8.66
C VAL A 408 -10.74 28.04 7.91
N ASP A 409 -10.61 29.34 7.62
CA ASP A 409 -11.59 30.14 6.87
C ASP A 409 -13.01 30.10 7.47
N GLY A 410 -13.10 30.01 8.80
CA GLY A 410 -14.38 29.89 9.52
C GLY A 410 -15.14 28.62 9.18
N GLY A 411 -14.42 27.53 8.86
CA GLY A 411 -14.99 26.21 8.55
C GLY A 411 -15.51 26.07 7.12
N LYS A 412 -15.29 27.07 6.25
CA LYS A 412 -15.72 27.03 4.83
C LYS A 412 -14.96 26.01 4.01
N MET A 413 -13.73 25.68 4.40
CA MET A 413 -12.91 24.73 3.70
C MET A 413 -13.42 23.30 3.90
N ASP A 414 -13.50 22.53 2.80
CA ASP A 414 -13.80 21.10 2.85
C ASP A 414 -12.54 20.24 3.05
N HIS A 415 -12.70 18.92 3.01
CA HIS A 415 -11.60 17.96 3.14
C HIS A 415 -10.55 18.15 2.02
N LEU A 416 -9.29 17.82 2.30
CA LEU A 416 -8.18 17.99 1.35
C LEU A 416 -8.49 17.36 0.00
N TYR A 417 -8.95 16.11 -0.03
CA TYR A 417 -9.28 15.38 -1.25
C TYR A 417 -10.49 15.89 -2.05
N ILE A 418 -11.29 16.83 -1.52
CA ILE A 418 -12.38 17.50 -2.22
C ILE A 418 -11.86 18.81 -2.83
N GLU A 419 -10.97 19.48 -2.12
CA GLU A 419 -10.41 20.79 -2.46
C GLU A 419 -9.23 20.67 -3.43
N HIS A 420 -8.48 19.58 -3.35
CA HIS A 420 -7.19 19.36 -3.99
C HIS A 420 -7.13 18.00 -4.71
N PRO A 421 -6.38 17.85 -5.81
CA PRO A 421 -5.93 16.56 -6.31
C PRO A 421 -5.08 15.90 -5.24
N VAL A 422 -5.45 14.69 -4.82
CA VAL A 422 -4.71 13.95 -3.79
C VAL A 422 -4.56 12.50 -4.23
N ALA A 423 -3.35 11.97 -4.07
CA ALA A 423 -3.07 10.54 -4.16
C ALA A 423 -2.08 10.14 -3.07
N ARG A 424 -2.02 8.84 -2.80
CA ARG A 424 -1.10 8.25 -1.83
C ARG A 424 -0.22 7.19 -2.47
N TRP A 425 0.92 6.90 -1.84
CA TRP A 425 1.77 5.78 -2.24
C TRP A 425 2.33 5.08 -1.00
N PRO A 426 2.32 3.74 -0.96
CA PRO A 426 2.92 3.00 0.12
C PRO A 426 4.44 3.17 0.11
N LEU A 427 5.00 3.61 1.23
CA LEU A 427 6.46 3.64 1.39
C LEU A 427 7.01 2.24 1.62
N ASN A 428 8.31 2.07 1.35
CA ASN A 428 9.05 0.82 1.58
C ASN A 428 8.58 -0.37 0.74
N THR A 429 7.92 -0.08 -0.39
CA THR A 429 7.66 -1.05 -1.45
C THR A 429 8.75 -0.96 -2.51
N ASN A 430 8.97 -2.04 -3.25
CA ASN A 430 9.92 -2.06 -4.37
C ASN A 430 9.38 -1.36 -5.63
N GLY A 431 8.15 -0.84 -5.58
CA GLY A 431 7.51 -0.17 -6.70
C GLY A 431 7.88 1.29 -6.82
N ALA A 432 8.10 1.75 -8.05
CA ALA A 432 8.24 3.17 -8.36
C ALA A 432 6.88 3.79 -8.68
N LEU A 433 6.67 5.04 -8.24
CA LEU A 433 5.59 5.87 -8.75
C LEU A 433 5.72 5.98 -10.27
N ARG A 434 4.63 5.79 -11.02
CA ARG A 434 4.61 5.98 -12.48
C ARG A 434 3.88 7.27 -12.84
N PRO A 435 4.50 8.22 -13.57
CA PRO A 435 3.88 9.48 -13.96
C PRO A 435 2.99 9.31 -15.20
N THR A 436 2.99 8.13 -15.81
CA THR A 436 2.22 7.86 -17.02
C THR A 436 1.72 6.42 -16.99
N PHE A 437 0.44 6.25 -17.32
CA PHE A 437 -0.12 4.95 -17.70
C PHE A 437 0.05 4.79 -19.21
N PRO A 438 0.66 3.71 -19.70
CA PRO A 438 0.97 3.57 -21.13
C PRO A 438 -0.31 3.48 -21.97
N ALA A 439 -0.13 3.57 -23.30
CA ALA A 439 -1.20 3.17 -24.22
C ALA A 439 -1.41 1.65 -24.12
N GLY A 440 -2.63 1.19 -24.37
CA GLY A 440 -2.98 -0.22 -24.25
C GLY A 440 -4.46 -0.46 -24.04
N ASP A 441 -4.80 -1.71 -23.75
CA ASP A 441 -6.17 -2.15 -23.53
C ASP A 441 -6.70 -1.71 -22.17
N ILE A 442 -8.00 -1.44 -22.14
CA ILE A 442 -8.78 -1.37 -20.91
C ILE A 442 -9.53 -2.69 -20.79
N LEU A 443 -9.30 -3.42 -19.70
CA LEU A 443 -9.93 -4.71 -19.44
C LEU A 443 -10.96 -4.57 -18.33
N SER A 444 -12.17 -5.11 -18.53
CA SER A 444 -13.27 -5.02 -17.56
C SER A 444 -13.73 -6.40 -17.10
N PHE A 445 -13.63 -6.66 -15.80
CA PHE A 445 -14.12 -7.86 -15.11
C PHE A 445 -15.37 -7.50 -14.29
N VAL A 446 -16.56 -7.92 -14.76
CA VAL A 446 -17.81 -7.72 -14.01
C VAL A 446 -18.55 -9.04 -13.95
N PRO A 447 -18.49 -9.74 -12.80
CA PRO A 447 -19.20 -11.00 -12.58
C PRO A 447 -20.72 -10.83 -12.60
N ASP A 448 -21.43 -11.89 -12.95
CA ASP A 448 -22.88 -12.00 -12.77
C ASP A 448 -23.17 -12.92 -11.59
N TYR A 449 -23.83 -12.38 -10.55
CA TYR A 449 -24.18 -13.11 -9.34
C TYR A 449 -25.69 -13.43 -9.37
N PRO A 450 -26.11 -14.68 -9.61
CA PRO A 450 -27.53 -15.01 -9.74
C PRO A 450 -28.35 -14.69 -8.48
N ALA A 451 -27.74 -14.84 -7.29
CA ALA A 451 -28.39 -14.67 -6.00
C ALA A 451 -28.30 -13.23 -5.44
N GLN A 452 -27.27 -12.46 -5.80
CA GLN A 452 -27.00 -11.12 -5.25
C GLN A 452 -26.67 -10.14 -6.39
N LYS A 453 -27.69 -9.74 -7.16
CA LYS A 453 -27.46 -8.95 -8.37
C LYS A 453 -27.03 -7.52 -8.05
N LEU A 454 -25.93 -7.09 -8.68
CA LEU A 454 -25.48 -5.69 -8.74
C LEU A 454 -25.88 -5.09 -10.10
N LEU A 455 -27.07 -4.51 -10.16
CA LEU A 455 -27.64 -4.01 -11.42
C LEU A 455 -26.80 -2.87 -12.01
N SER A 456 -26.28 -1.99 -11.15
CA SER A 456 -25.46 -0.85 -11.59
C SER A 456 -24.09 -1.32 -12.07
N ALA A 457 -23.52 -2.39 -11.51
CA ALA A 457 -22.24 -2.95 -11.97
C ALA A 457 -22.35 -3.52 -13.39
N ALA A 458 -23.45 -4.19 -13.72
CA ALA A 458 -23.70 -4.66 -15.09
C ALA A 458 -23.84 -3.50 -16.09
N ALA A 459 -24.53 -2.42 -15.68
CA ALA A 459 -24.65 -1.20 -16.47
C ALA A 459 -23.30 -0.48 -16.63
N GLU A 460 -22.48 -0.47 -15.58
CA GLU A 460 -21.12 0.07 -15.57
C GLU A 460 -20.24 -0.65 -16.57
N SER A 461 -20.24 -1.99 -16.59
CA SER A 461 -19.50 -2.77 -17.59
C SER A 461 -19.88 -2.39 -19.01
N ALA A 462 -21.18 -2.32 -19.30
CA ALA A 462 -21.68 -1.95 -20.62
C ALA A 462 -21.27 -0.52 -21.01
N TRP A 463 -21.32 0.41 -20.06
CA TRP A 463 -20.92 1.80 -20.28
C TRP A 463 -19.41 1.93 -20.50
N ILE A 464 -18.56 1.29 -19.69
CA ILE A 464 -17.10 1.31 -19.84
C ILE A 464 -16.70 0.70 -21.20
N CYS A 465 -17.31 -0.41 -21.62
CA CYS A 465 -17.04 -1.01 -22.93
C CYS A 465 -17.43 -0.07 -24.08
N SER A 466 -18.64 0.51 -24.01
CA SER A 466 -19.17 1.35 -25.10
C SER A 466 -18.55 2.75 -25.17
N THR A 467 -18.17 3.32 -24.02
CA THR A 467 -17.72 4.72 -23.92
C THR A 467 -16.21 4.85 -23.86
N LEU A 468 -15.53 3.92 -23.16
CA LEU A 468 -14.08 3.96 -22.97
C LEU A 468 -13.33 2.96 -23.86
N GLY A 469 -14.07 2.16 -24.65
CA GLY A 469 -13.48 1.16 -25.55
C GLY A 469 -12.87 -0.03 -24.82
N ALA A 470 -13.39 -0.37 -23.63
CA ALA A 470 -12.89 -1.52 -22.88
C ALA A 470 -13.28 -2.85 -23.51
N ILE A 471 -12.42 -3.84 -23.31
CA ILE A 471 -12.66 -5.24 -23.63
C ILE A 471 -13.34 -5.89 -22.43
N ARG A 472 -14.52 -6.47 -22.67
CA ARG A 472 -15.22 -7.26 -21.66
C ARG A 472 -14.52 -8.59 -21.48
N MET A 473 -13.99 -8.84 -20.29
CA MET A 473 -13.30 -10.08 -19.94
C MET A 473 -14.28 -11.11 -19.40
N ASN A 474 -13.89 -12.39 -19.48
CA ASN A 474 -14.58 -13.45 -18.76
C ASN A 474 -14.30 -13.28 -17.25
N PRO A 475 -15.31 -13.03 -16.40
CA PRO A 475 -15.09 -12.64 -15.01
C PRO A 475 -14.89 -13.87 -14.10
N THR A 476 -14.05 -14.81 -14.51
CA THR A 476 -13.67 -16.02 -13.77
C THR A 476 -12.30 -15.86 -13.11
N ARG A 477 -12.07 -16.56 -12.00
CA ARG A 477 -10.79 -16.59 -11.29
C ARG A 477 -9.62 -16.91 -12.19
N ASP A 478 -9.71 -17.98 -12.98
CA ASP A 478 -8.62 -18.39 -13.86
C ASP A 478 -8.27 -17.32 -14.90
N ALA A 479 -9.27 -16.68 -15.51
CA ALA A 479 -9.04 -15.60 -16.47
C ALA A 479 -8.38 -14.36 -15.84
N PHE A 480 -8.72 -14.05 -14.58
CA PHE A 480 -8.09 -12.95 -13.85
C PHE A 480 -6.64 -13.27 -13.48
N LEU A 481 -6.37 -14.49 -13.00
CA LEU A 481 -5.01 -14.94 -12.70
C LEU A 481 -4.15 -15.04 -13.97
N ASP A 482 -4.71 -15.50 -15.08
CA ASP A 482 -4.05 -15.51 -16.39
C ASP A 482 -3.63 -14.11 -16.83
N LEU A 483 -4.47 -13.10 -16.60
CA LEU A 483 -4.11 -11.71 -16.84
C LEU A 483 -2.95 -11.28 -15.93
N LEU A 484 -3.02 -11.56 -14.62
CA LEU A 484 -1.96 -11.23 -13.67
C LEU A 484 -0.61 -11.85 -14.04
N ASP A 485 -0.64 -13.09 -14.54
CA ASP A 485 0.50 -13.85 -15.06
C ASP A 485 1.02 -13.32 -16.41
N GLY A 486 0.43 -12.26 -16.96
CA GLY A 486 0.89 -11.60 -18.19
C GLY A 486 0.48 -12.33 -19.47
N LYS A 487 -0.53 -13.20 -19.43
CA LYS A 487 -0.99 -13.96 -20.61
C LYS A 487 -1.81 -13.11 -21.59
N HIS A 488 -2.23 -11.90 -21.21
CA HIS A 488 -2.86 -10.95 -22.14
C HIS A 488 -1.82 -10.46 -23.16
N PRO A 489 -2.07 -10.58 -24.47
CA PRO A 489 -1.04 -10.38 -25.49
C PRO A 489 -0.64 -8.91 -25.67
N ASP A 490 -1.59 -8.00 -25.53
CA ASP A 490 -1.37 -6.58 -25.74
C ASP A 490 -1.01 -5.86 -24.42
N PRO A 491 -0.34 -4.70 -24.46
CA PRO A 491 -0.14 -3.89 -23.26
C PRO A 491 -1.48 -3.50 -22.63
N VAL A 492 -1.58 -3.59 -21.30
CA VAL A 492 -2.78 -3.21 -20.54
C VAL A 492 -2.54 -1.90 -19.82
N ARG A 493 -3.42 -0.92 -20.04
CA ARG A 493 -3.34 0.39 -19.37
C ARG A 493 -4.26 0.53 -18.18
N MET A 494 -5.37 -0.22 -18.15
CA MET A 494 -6.31 -0.20 -17.04
C MET A 494 -6.99 -1.56 -16.86
N ILE A 495 -7.10 -2.00 -15.61
CA ILE A 495 -7.89 -3.15 -15.19
C ILE A 495 -9.04 -2.62 -14.33
N HIS A 496 -10.26 -2.81 -14.79
CA HIS A 496 -11.49 -2.44 -14.11
C HIS A 496 -12.17 -3.69 -13.54
N PHE A 497 -12.59 -3.61 -12.29
CA PHE A 497 -13.47 -4.57 -11.64
C PHE A 497 -14.66 -3.85 -11.01
N ALA A 498 -15.87 -4.37 -11.22
CA ALA A 498 -17.06 -3.99 -10.46
C ALA A 498 -17.80 -5.25 -10.03
N GLY A 499 -18.05 -5.41 -8.73
CA GLY A 499 -18.57 -6.66 -8.18
C GLY A 499 -18.62 -6.68 -6.66
N HIS A 500 -18.75 -7.87 -6.09
CA HIS A 500 -18.67 -8.07 -4.66
C HIS A 500 -17.23 -8.06 -4.16
N GLY A 501 -17.06 -7.44 -3.00
CA GLY A 501 -15.84 -7.52 -2.23
C GLY A 501 -15.88 -8.64 -1.21
N MET A 502 -14.70 -9.11 -0.80
CA MET A 502 -14.52 -9.99 0.34
C MET A 502 -13.84 -9.22 1.46
N ALA A 503 -14.51 -9.12 2.61
CA ALA A 503 -13.96 -8.54 3.83
C ALA A 503 -12.70 -9.27 4.30
N ASP A 504 -11.84 -8.53 4.99
CA ASP A 504 -10.75 -9.12 5.75
C ASP A 504 -11.33 -9.85 6.96
N THR A 505 -11.12 -11.16 7.05
CA THR A 505 -11.56 -11.99 8.19
C THR A 505 -10.42 -12.26 9.18
N GLY A 506 -9.30 -11.55 9.05
CA GLY A 506 -8.06 -11.78 9.79
C GLY A 506 -7.25 -13.01 9.33
N SER A 507 -7.80 -13.80 8.39
CA SER A 507 -7.17 -14.99 7.80
C SER A 507 -6.95 -14.90 6.29
N ASN A 508 -7.78 -14.12 5.60
CA ASN A 508 -7.64 -13.74 4.19
C ASN A 508 -7.74 -12.22 4.14
N ASP A 509 -6.64 -11.53 3.78
CA ASP A 509 -6.47 -10.06 3.79
C ASP A 509 -7.36 -9.28 2.78
N GLY A 510 -8.64 -9.62 2.70
CA GLY A 510 -9.59 -9.09 1.73
C GLY A 510 -9.36 -9.58 0.29
N GLY A 511 -10.35 -9.37 -0.59
CA GLY A 511 -10.30 -9.84 -1.97
C GLY A 511 -11.49 -9.40 -2.82
N ILE A 512 -11.53 -9.87 -4.06
CA ILE A 512 -12.65 -9.63 -4.98
C ILE A 512 -13.35 -10.96 -5.30
N GLU A 513 -14.67 -10.94 -5.35
CA GLU A 513 -15.45 -12.13 -5.72
C GLU A 513 -15.63 -12.19 -7.24
N LEU A 514 -15.05 -13.20 -7.90
CA LEU A 514 -15.31 -13.48 -9.31
C LEU A 514 -16.46 -14.48 -9.46
N GLN A 515 -16.87 -14.77 -10.69
CA GLN A 515 -18.08 -15.53 -10.98
C GLN A 515 -18.08 -16.97 -10.43
N ASP A 516 -16.89 -17.56 -10.29
CA ASP A 516 -16.66 -18.95 -9.91
C ASP A 516 -15.93 -19.10 -8.56
N ALA A 517 -14.97 -18.22 -8.25
CA ALA A 517 -14.22 -18.24 -7.01
C ALA A 517 -13.60 -16.85 -6.69
N PRO A 518 -13.33 -16.53 -5.41
CA PRO A 518 -12.68 -15.26 -5.06
C PRO A 518 -11.19 -15.24 -5.46
N VAL A 519 -10.66 -14.03 -5.60
CA VAL A 519 -9.21 -13.76 -5.65
C VAL A 519 -8.82 -12.95 -4.43
N GLY A 520 -7.95 -13.52 -3.60
CA GLY A 520 -7.46 -12.89 -2.38
C GLY A 520 -6.25 -11.97 -2.63
N LEU A 521 -5.99 -11.07 -1.68
CA LEU A 521 -4.87 -10.14 -1.76
C LEU A 521 -3.50 -10.82 -1.95
N MET A 522 -3.25 -11.95 -1.29
CA MET A 522 -1.96 -12.66 -1.40
C MET A 522 -1.69 -13.21 -2.80
N GLU A 523 -2.73 -13.49 -3.58
CA GLU A 523 -2.60 -13.91 -4.98
C GLU A 523 -2.20 -12.75 -5.90
N VAL A 524 -2.47 -11.51 -5.47
CA VAL A 524 -2.04 -10.29 -6.14
C VAL A 524 -0.69 -9.82 -5.60
N ASN A 525 -0.37 -10.09 -4.33
CA ASN A 525 0.86 -9.68 -3.68
C ASN A 525 1.99 -10.73 -3.79
N GLN A 526 2.24 -11.21 -5.01
CA GLN A 526 3.29 -12.20 -5.26
C GLN A 526 4.32 -11.71 -6.29
N SER A 527 5.56 -12.17 -6.12
CA SER A 527 6.68 -11.75 -6.99
C SER A 527 6.57 -12.23 -8.44
N SER A 528 5.71 -13.21 -8.71
CA SER A 528 5.43 -13.79 -10.03
C SER A 528 4.49 -12.95 -10.89
N ILE A 529 3.79 -11.96 -10.32
CA ILE A 529 2.90 -11.08 -11.09
C ILE A 529 3.69 -10.36 -12.18
N GLN A 530 3.25 -10.56 -13.43
CA GLN A 530 3.93 -10.02 -14.60
C GLN A 530 3.29 -8.74 -15.10
N ILE A 531 1.95 -8.66 -15.10
CA ILE A 531 1.23 -7.55 -15.72
C ILE A 531 1.57 -6.19 -15.09
N GLY A 532 1.72 -6.15 -13.77
CA GLY A 532 2.11 -4.95 -13.04
C GLY A 532 3.49 -4.45 -13.49
N ARG A 533 4.49 -5.33 -13.58
CA ARG A 533 5.84 -4.94 -14.01
C ARG A 533 5.89 -4.56 -15.49
N ARG A 534 5.27 -5.39 -16.33
CA ARG A 534 5.27 -5.27 -17.80
C ARG A 534 4.61 -3.98 -18.26
N ASP A 535 3.38 -3.74 -17.79
CA ASP A 535 2.54 -2.66 -18.33
C ASP A 535 2.26 -1.54 -17.31
N GLY A 536 2.38 -1.82 -16.01
CA GLY A 536 2.06 -0.83 -14.98
C GLY A 536 0.63 -0.27 -15.04
N PRO A 537 -0.43 -1.10 -15.22
CA PRO A 537 -1.77 -0.59 -15.40
C PRO A 537 -2.30 0.12 -14.14
N LEU A 538 -3.27 1.00 -14.36
CA LEU A 538 -4.16 1.48 -13.30
C LEU A 538 -5.18 0.39 -12.96
N VAL A 539 -5.35 0.08 -11.68
CA VAL A 539 -6.42 -0.79 -11.20
C VAL A 539 -7.58 0.06 -10.69
N VAL A 540 -8.81 -0.25 -11.09
CA VAL A 540 -10.04 0.40 -10.60
C VAL A 540 -10.92 -0.68 -9.99
N LEU A 541 -11.15 -0.61 -8.67
CA LEU A 541 -11.96 -1.56 -7.92
C LEU A 541 -13.22 -0.87 -7.40
N ASN A 542 -14.34 -1.12 -8.07
CA ASN A 542 -15.69 -0.79 -7.62
C ASN A 542 -16.31 -2.01 -6.93
N ALA A 543 -15.76 -2.37 -5.77
CA ALA A 543 -16.24 -3.48 -4.97
C ALA A 543 -17.28 -3.02 -3.93
N CYS A 544 -18.44 -3.69 -3.91
CA CYS A 544 -19.55 -3.44 -2.99
C CYS A 544 -19.76 -4.65 -2.08
N GLU A 545 -20.05 -4.46 -0.80
CA GLU A 545 -20.59 -5.54 0.04
C GLU A 545 -22.10 -5.42 0.22
N ALA A 546 -22.77 -6.58 0.24
CA ALA A 546 -24.20 -6.72 0.52
C ALA A 546 -24.52 -6.98 2.02
N SER A 547 -23.50 -7.11 2.89
CA SER A 547 -23.67 -7.37 4.31
C SER A 547 -23.51 -6.11 5.17
N ALA A 548 -24.58 -5.74 5.87
CA ALA A 548 -24.57 -4.68 6.86
C ALA A 548 -23.63 -5.05 8.03
N GLY A 549 -22.59 -4.26 8.26
CA GLY A 549 -21.65 -4.42 9.38
C GLY A 549 -20.21 -4.79 8.99
N ALA A 550 -19.84 -4.66 7.72
CA ALA A 550 -18.49 -4.96 7.25
C ALA A 550 -17.43 -4.02 7.84
N GLU A 551 -16.47 -4.62 8.53
CA GLU A 551 -15.20 -4.02 8.91
C GLU A 551 -14.53 -3.36 7.68
N MET A 552 -13.75 -2.30 7.91
CA MET A 552 -13.12 -1.53 6.85
C MET A 552 -12.52 -2.44 5.78
N LEU A 553 -12.82 -2.14 4.51
CA LEU A 553 -12.24 -2.90 3.42
C LEU A 553 -10.72 -2.76 3.52
N GLY A 554 -10.07 -3.88 3.86
CA GLY A 554 -8.64 -4.09 3.63
C GLY A 554 -8.26 -3.91 2.15
N MET A 555 -9.23 -3.68 1.26
CA MET A 555 -9.01 -3.39 -0.15
C MET A 555 -8.12 -2.18 -0.35
N ASN A 556 -8.47 -1.00 0.17
CA ASN A 556 -7.64 0.16 -0.12
C ASN A 556 -6.30 0.12 0.66
N THR A 557 -6.26 -0.46 1.85
CA THR A 557 -5.04 -0.56 2.67
C THR A 557 -4.07 -1.64 2.14
N GLY A 558 -4.58 -2.86 1.93
CA GLY A 558 -3.82 -4.03 1.47
C GLY A 558 -3.55 -4.03 -0.04
N TRP A 559 -4.55 -3.74 -0.89
CA TRP A 559 -4.31 -3.71 -2.34
C TRP A 559 -3.44 -2.54 -2.76
N GLY A 560 -3.51 -1.39 -2.07
CA GLY A 560 -2.59 -0.29 -2.32
C GLY A 560 -1.13 -0.72 -2.21
N ALA A 561 -0.79 -1.47 -1.14
CA ALA A 561 0.52 -2.05 -0.93
C ALA A 561 0.87 -3.12 -1.97
N ALA A 562 -0.05 -4.04 -2.29
CA ALA A 562 0.19 -5.09 -3.28
C ALA A 562 0.42 -4.54 -4.69
N VAL A 563 -0.41 -3.57 -5.12
CA VAL A 563 -0.29 -2.85 -6.41
C VAL A 563 1.09 -2.19 -6.51
N ALA A 564 1.51 -1.48 -5.46
CA ALA A 564 2.84 -0.87 -5.44
C ALA A 564 3.96 -1.92 -5.48
N ALA A 565 3.88 -2.97 -4.65
CA ALA A 565 4.91 -4.00 -4.57
C ALA A 565 5.07 -4.84 -5.86
N THR A 566 4.01 -4.96 -6.66
CA THR A 566 3.99 -5.76 -7.89
C THR A 566 4.09 -4.95 -9.18
N GLY A 567 4.32 -3.63 -9.07
CA GLY A 567 4.74 -2.76 -10.17
C GLY A 567 3.61 -2.08 -10.94
N PHE A 568 2.36 -2.25 -10.53
CA PHE A 568 1.20 -1.54 -11.08
C PHE A 568 1.37 -0.01 -10.92
N GLY A 569 0.72 0.76 -11.79
CA GLY A 569 0.85 2.21 -11.80
C GLY A 569 -0.01 2.92 -10.75
N GLY A 570 -1.08 2.29 -10.28
CA GLY A 570 -1.98 2.87 -9.29
C GLY A 570 -3.23 2.04 -9.01
N LEU A 571 -4.02 2.52 -8.05
CA LEU A 571 -5.29 1.93 -7.63
C LEU A 571 -6.32 3.04 -7.37
N ILE A 572 -7.55 2.89 -7.84
CA ILE A 572 -8.71 3.64 -7.36
C ILE A 572 -9.64 2.63 -6.69
N ALA A 573 -9.86 2.81 -5.38
CA ALA A 573 -10.72 1.92 -4.60
C ALA A 573 -11.35 2.66 -3.41
N PRO A 574 -12.54 2.25 -2.96
CA PRO A 574 -13.15 2.80 -1.75
C PRO A 574 -12.52 2.20 -0.48
N LEU A 575 -12.46 3.00 0.59
CA LEU A 575 -12.04 2.61 1.93
C LEU A 575 -13.02 1.66 2.64
N TRP A 576 -14.28 1.70 2.24
CA TRP A 576 -15.36 0.90 2.80
C TRP A 576 -16.38 0.55 1.72
N ALA A 577 -17.30 -0.37 2.01
CA ALA A 577 -18.32 -0.80 1.07
C ALA A 577 -19.17 0.39 0.57
N VAL A 578 -19.34 0.48 -0.74
CA VAL A 578 -20.12 1.54 -1.39
C VAL A 578 -21.34 0.98 -2.10
N GLN A 579 -22.36 1.81 -2.31
CA GLN A 579 -23.55 1.46 -3.09
C GLN A 579 -23.20 1.35 -4.58
N ASP A 580 -23.70 0.32 -5.26
CA ASP A 580 -23.38 0.02 -6.67
C ASP A 580 -23.64 1.20 -7.62
N ALA A 581 -24.76 1.90 -7.45
CA ALA A 581 -25.13 3.05 -8.28
C ALA A 581 -24.16 4.23 -8.10
N MET A 582 -23.68 4.46 -6.88
CA MET A 582 -22.73 5.54 -6.60
C MET A 582 -21.32 5.17 -7.09
N ALA A 583 -20.92 3.90 -6.98
CA ALA A 583 -19.66 3.43 -7.54
C ALA A 583 -19.60 3.67 -9.05
N PHE A 584 -20.69 3.33 -9.76
CA PHE A 584 -20.81 3.60 -11.18
C PHE A 584 -20.77 5.11 -11.49
N GLN A 585 -21.46 5.96 -10.71
CA GLN A 585 -21.43 7.41 -10.90
C GLN A 585 -20.02 7.99 -10.74
N VAL A 586 -19.24 7.51 -9.76
CA VAL A 586 -17.83 7.91 -9.58
C VAL A 586 -16.99 7.49 -10.78
N ALA A 587 -17.20 6.29 -11.33
CA ALA A 587 -16.52 5.86 -12.54
C ALA A 587 -16.88 6.74 -13.75
N GLN A 588 -18.15 7.10 -13.94
CA GLN A 588 -18.59 7.99 -15.02
C GLN A 588 -17.96 9.38 -14.94
N ASP A 589 -17.76 9.89 -13.73
CA ASP A 589 -17.24 11.24 -13.52
C ASP A 589 -15.70 11.32 -13.51
N SER A 590 -15.01 10.21 -13.20
CA SER A 590 -13.54 10.18 -13.13
C SER A 590 -12.87 9.60 -14.38
N LEU A 591 -13.36 8.47 -14.90
CA LEU A 591 -12.62 7.72 -15.92
C LEU A 591 -12.52 8.41 -17.29
N PRO A 592 -13.54 9.11 -17.84
CA PRO A 592 -13.43 9.70 -19.17
C PRO A 592 -12.29 10.71 -19.30
N GLN A 593 -12.16 11.61 -18.33
CA GLN A 593 -11.11 12.63 -18.31
C GLN A 593 -9.72 12.06 -17.99
N LEU A 594 -9.66 10.93 -17.30
CA LEU A 594 -8.41 10.24 -17.01
C LEU A 594 -7.93 9.46 -18.24
N VAL A 595 -8.79 8.64 -18.84
CA VAL A 595 -8.50 7.78 -20.00
C VAL A 595 -8.15 8.57 -21.25
N ASN A 596 -8.73 9.76 -21.44
CA ASN A 596 -8.40 10.64 -22.56
C ASN A 596 -7.16 11.53 -22.31
N GLY A 597 -6.52 11.42 -21.14
CA GLY A 597 -5.31 12.17 -20.77
C GLY A 597 -5.53 13.63 -20.37
N SER A 598 -6.77 14.14 -20.38
CA SER A 598 -7.06 15.56 -20.07
C SER A 598 -6.84 15.91 -18.60
N ALA A 599 -7.06 14.97 -17.68
CA ALA A 599 -6.85 15.13 -16.25
C ALA A 599 -5.71 14.23 -15.73
N THR A 600 -5.08 14.65 -14.63
CA THR A 600 -4.23 13.74 -13.85
C THR A 600 -5.08 12.80 -13.02
N LEU A 601 -4.48 11.71 -12.53
CA LEU A 601 -5.09 10.75 -11.61
C LEU A 601 -5.78 11.45 -10.43
N GLY A 602 -5.04 12.32 -9.73
CA GLY A 602 -5.60 13.03 -8.58
C GLY A 602 -6.72 14.01 -8.95
N ALA A 603 -6.60 14.69 -10.10
CA ALA A 603 -7.59 15.68 -10.53
C ALA A 603 -8.90 15.01 -10.94
N ALA A 604 -8.83 13.89 -11.67
CA ALA A 604 -9.98 13.15 -12.14
C ALA A 604 -10.84 12.63 -10.97
N VAL A 605 -10.21 12.04 -9.96
CA VAL A 605 -10.91 11.52 -8.78
C VAL A 605 -11.41 12.64 -7.88
N ARG A 606 -10.66 13.74 -7.72
CA ARG A 606 -11.14 14.94 -7.01
C ARG A 606 -12.43 15.48 -7.63
N ASP A 607 -12.48 15.60 -8.95
CA ASP A 607 -13.63 16.20 -9.63
C ASP A 607 -14.88 15.32 -9.51
N ALA A 608 -14.72 14.00 -9.64
CA ALA A 608 -15.78 13.03 -9.35
C ALA A 608 -16.25 13.11 -7.90
N ARG A 609 -15.32 13.14 -6.93
CA ARG A 609 -15.65 13.28 -5.51
C ARG A 609 -16.39 14.56 -5.21
N ARG A 610 -15.91 15.71 -5.72
CA ARG A 610 -16.52 17.03 -5.51
C ARG A 610 -17.94 17.08 -6.07
N LYS A 611 -18.16 16.53 -7.27
CA LYS A 611 -19.48 16.50 -7.89
C LYS A 611 -20.50 15.68 -7.09
N ASN A 612 -20.04 14.62 -6.42
CA ASN A 612 -20.90 13.69 -5.69
C ASN A 612 -20.81 13.87 -4.15
N ALA A 613 -20.07 14.86 -3.66
CA ALA A 613 -19.72 15.01 -2.24
C ALA A 613 -20.95 15.14 -1.33
N ASP A 614 -22.00 15.80 -1.80
CA ASP A 614 -23.24 16.01 -1.05
C ASP A 614 -24.33 14.96 -1.37
N ALA A 615 -24.07 14.05 -2.32
CA ALA A 615 -25.03 13.03 -2.74
C ALA A 615 -24.97 11.76 -1.90
N SER A 616 -23.77 11.32 -1.51
CA SER A 616 -23.57 10.10 -0.72
C SER A 616 -22.22 10.07 -0.02
N VAL A 617 -22.18 9.44 1.16
CA VAL A 617 -20.94 9.12 1.86
C VAL A 617 -20.02 8.21 1.03
N ALA A 618 -20.58 7.40 0.13
CA ALA A 618 -19.81 6.53 -0.76
C ALA A 618 -18.85 7.31 -1.67
N ALA A 619 -19.21 8.53 -2.11
CA ALA A 619 -18.31 9.37 -2.89
C ALA A 619 -17.05 9.78 -2.10
N LEU A 620 -17.15 9.84 -0.77
CA LEU A 620 -16.06 10.20 0.14
C LEU A 620 -15.19 8.99 0.52
N ALA A 621 -15.60 7.78 0.18
CA ALA A 621 -14.87 6.54 0.47
C ALA A 621 -13.63 6.36 -0.41
N TYR A 622 -13.66 6.88 -1.64
CA TYR A 622 -12.62 6.62 -2.62
C TYR A 622 -11.29 7.23 -2.21
N LEU A 623 -10.24 6.41 -2.17
CA LEU A 623 -8.87 6.85 -2.17
C LEU A 623 -8.18 6.42 -3.47
N THR A 624 -7.01 7.00 -3.69
CA THR A 624 -6.26 6.81 -4.92
C THR A 624 -4.81 6.56 -4.59
N HIS A 625 -4.31 5.41 -5.00
CA HIS A 625 -2.89 5.08 -4.95
C HIS A 625 -2.25 5.36 -6.31
N GLY A 626 -1.08 5.98 -6.29
CA GLY A 626 -0.31 6.28 -7.49
C GLY A 626 0.32 7.66 -7.41
N ASP A 627 0.89 8.07 -8.54
CA ASP A 627 1.40 9.43 -8.69
C ASP A 627 0.21 10.37 -8.91
N VAL A 628 0.03 11.36 -8.05
CA VAL A 628 -1.08 12.33 -8.13
C VAL A 628 -1.08 13.08 -9.47
N MET A 629 0.10 13.19 -10.10
CA MET A 629 0.30 13.82 -11.40
C MET A 629 0.22 12.84 -12.58
N ALA A 630 0.01 11.53 -12.33
CA ALA A 630 -0.05 10.54 -13.39
C ALA A 630 -1.12 10.86 -14.43
N ARG A 631 -0.80 10.62 -15.71
CA ARG A 631 -1.74 10.77 -16.84
C ARG A 631 -1.74 9.52 -17.69
N PHE A 632 -2.83 9.29 -18.41
CA PHE A 632 -2.78 8.34 -19.51
C PHE A 632 -1.98 8.93 -20.68
N ALA A 633 -1.14 8.11 -21.30
CA ALA A 633 -0.51 8.47 -22.56
C ALA A 633 -1.60 8.78 -23.61
N THR A 634 -1.51 9.96 -24.21
CA THR A 634 -2.34 10.32 -25.37
C THR A 634 -1.79 9.61 -26.60
N SER A 635 -2.65 8.86 -27.28
CA SER A 635 -2.34 8.18 -28.54
C SER A 635 -1.97 9.13 -29.66
#